data_AF-A0A7S1BS64-F1
#
_entry.id   AF-A0A7S1BS64-F1
#
_cell.length_a   1.000
_cell.length_b   1.000
_cell.length_c   1.000
_cell.angle_alpha   90.00
_cell.angle_beta   90.00
_cell.angle_gamma   90.00
#
_symmetry.space_group_name_H-M   'P 1'
#
loop_
_entity.id
_entity.type
_entity.pdbx_description
1 polymer ?
#
loop_
_entity_poly.entity_id
_entity_poly.type
_entity_poly.pdbx_seq_one_letter_code
_entity_poly.pdbx_strand_id
1 'polypeptide(L)'
;MMPRPYCEVEPQIISLSSSPEIAAVSWTGGKDCNLALLKAWRDPALSVKYLICFRPEGKPFRSHPILIMEAQADALGLPLLHIIIPSSTSDYMEAYVNGLKSLKMKHGINVVVTGDMDLVGTMQRNWIERCCEQVIDGDGKYMKAYLPLWKAERSDCLHSLLEEEFVIIFSCVKSPFFDGSWIGRRLNEETLLELKTLAETPLKEEDIKEGVKPLDLCGERGEYHTMCLNGPLYRKSVFLDDFVHAEPLVFKEEGTKWKGNIHNANIFWTLAVKDNND
;
A
#
# COMPACT_ATOMS: atom_id res chain seq x y z
N MET A 1 14.82 61.73 -17.02
CA MET A 1 14.81 60.54 -16.14
C MET A 1 14.65 59.34 -17.07
N MET A 2 15.75 58.66 -17.42
CA MET A 2 15.70 57.51 -18.34
C MET A 2 15.25 56.25 -17.56
N PRO A 3 14.38 55.40 -18.14
CA PRO A 3 14.04 54.12 -17.53
C PRO A 3 15.24 53.17 -17.59
N ARG A 4 15.50 52.47 -16.48
CA ARG A 4 16.55 51.42 -16.41
C ARG A 4 16.17 50.25 -17.33
N PRO A 5 17.12 49.59 -18.00
CA PRO A 5 16.82 48.40 -18.77
C PRO A 5 16.41 47.25 -17.84
N TYR A 6 15.39 46.51 -18.26
CA TYR A 6 14.97 45.26 -17.65
C TYR A 6 16.14 44.28 -17.66
N CYS A 7 16.47 43.73 -16.49
CA CYS A 7 17.40 42.62 -16.36
C CYS A 7 16.68 41.38 -16.91
N GLU A 8 17.03 40.95 -18.12
CA GLU A 8 16.59 39.65 -18.64
C GLU A 8 17.22 38.56 -17.78
N VAL A 9 16.40 37.87 -17.00
CA VAL A 9 16.82 36.67 -16.29
C VAL A 9 16.86 35.56 -17.33
N GLU A 10 18.05 35.17 -17.77
CA GLU A 10 18.22 34.00 -18.63
C GLU A 10 17.58 32.77 -17.97
N PRO A 11 16.79 31.97 -18.70
CA PRO A 11 16.21 30.75 -18.15
C PRO A 11 17.35 29.80 -17.77
N GLN A 12 17.44 29.46 -16.48
CA GLN A 12 18.33 28.41 -16.02
C GLN A 12 17.93 27.11 -16.71
N ILE A 13 18.79 26.63 -17.62
CA ILE A 13 18.71 25.29 -18.18
C ILE A 13 18.84 24.33 -17.01
N ILE A 14 17.71 23.76 -16.56
CA ILE A 14 17.71 22.67 -15.61
C ILE A 14 18.42 21.50 -16.30
N SER A 15 19.64 21.25 -15.85
CA SER A 15 20.43 20.08 -16.22
C SER A 15 19.68 18.80 -15.83
N LEU A 16 18.89 18.25 -16.75
CA LEU A 16 18.34 16.89 -16.67
C LEU A 16 19.49 15.89 -16.91
N SER A 17 20.39 15.72 -15.93
CA SER A 17 21.64 14.96 -16.11
C SER A 17 21.73 13.65 -15.34
N SER A 18 20.61 13.04 -14.94
CA SER A 18 20.62 11.65 -14.49
C SER A 18 19.48 10.85 -15.08
N SER A 19 19.78 9.67 -15.62
CA SER A 19 18.77 8.68 -15.99
C SER A 19 17.85 8.37 -14.80
N PRO A 20 16.54 8.14 -15.01
CA PRO A 20 15.62 7.84 -13.93
C PRO A 20 16.08 6.60 -13.16
N GLU A 21 15.99 6.65 -11.83
CA GLU A 21 16.42 5.56 -10.97
C GLU A 21 15.43 4.41 -11.03
N ILE A 22 15.94 3.18 -11.19
CA ILE A 22 15.09 1.99 -11.18
C ILE A 22 14.44 1.85 -9.81
N ALA A 23 13.12 1.81 -9.81
CA ALA A 23 12.29 1.75 -8.62
C ALA A 23 11.45 0.46 -8.57
N ALA A 24 11.19 0.00 -7.35
CA ALA A 24 10.23 -1.06 -7.07
C ALA A 24 9.22 -0.62 -6.02
N VAL A 25 7.96 -1.01 -6.16
CA VAL A 25 6.89 -0.67 -5.20
C VAL A 25 6.68 -1.82 -4.21
N SER A 26 6.73 -1.51 -2.92
CA SER A 26 6.28 -2.41 -1.85
C SER A 26 4.80 -2.71 -2.04
N TRP A 27 4.51 -3.95 -2.42
CA TRP A 27 3.21 -4.33 -2.96
C TRP A 27 2.47 -5.26 -2.02
N THR A 28 1.32 -4.80 -1.55
CA THR A 28 0.37 -5.58 -0.77
C THR A 28 -1.01 -5.64 -1.43
N GLY A 29 -1.20 -5.00 -2.59
CA GLY A 29 -2.43 -5.04 -3.39
C GLY A 29 -3.57 -4.12 -2.94
N GLY A 30 -3.39 -3.37 -1.85
CA GLY A 30 -4.40 -2.43 -1.36
C GLY A 30 -4.29 -1.02 -1.92
N LYS A 31 -5.19 -0.15 -1.47
CA LYS A 31 -5.32 1.24 -1.94
C LYS A 31 -4.01 2.03 -1.84
N ASP A 32 -3.26 1.89 -0.75
CA ASP A 32 -2.09 2.76 -0.47
C ASP A 32 -0.92 2.45 -1.40
N CYS A 33 -0.60 1.17 -1.61
CA CYS A 33 0.47 0.78 -2.54
C CYS A 33 0.11 1.10 -4.00
N ASN A 34 -1.18 1.11 -4.36
CA ASN A 34 -1.66 1.52 -5.68
C ASN A 34 -1.53 3.04 -5.89
N LEU A 35 -1.91 3.84 -4.90
CA LEU A 35 -1.74 5.30 -4.96
C LEU A 35 -0.25 5.68 -4.96
N ALA A 36 0.58 4.99 -4.17
CA ALA A 36 2.02 5.19 -4.17
C ALA A 36 2.67 4.80 -5.51
N LEU A 37 2.22 3.71 -6.13
CA LEU A 37 2.61 3.33 -7.49
C LEU A 37 2.28 4.45 -8.48
N LEU A 38 1.05 4.99 -8.45
CA LEU A 38 0.65 6.07 -9.36
C LEU A 38 1.52 7.33 -9.19
N LYS A 39 1.76 7.75 -7.94
CA LYS A 39 2.64 8.90 -7.64
C LYS A 39 4.07 8.66 -8.13
N ALA A 40 4.63 7.47 -7.90
CA ALA A 40 5.96 7.13 -8.38
C ALA A 40 6.03 7.00 -9.91
N TRP A 41 4.96 6.55 -10.56
CA TRP A 41 4.88 6.45 -12.02
C TRP A 41 4.91 7.81 -12.71
N ARG A 42 4.35 8.83 -12.06
CA ARG A 42 4.31 10.22 -12.55
C ARG A 42 5.57 11.01 -12.23
N ASP A 43 6.46 10.48 -11.40
CA ASP A 43 7.73 11.13 -11.05
C ASP A 43 8.80 10.83 -12.13
N PRO A 44 9.27 11.84 -12.89
CA PRO A 44 10.24 11.61 -13.97
C PRO A 44 11.63 11.19 -13.46
N ALA A 45 11.91 11.31 -12.15
CA ALA A 45 13.14 10.81 -11.56
C ALA A 45 13.12 9.29 -11.33
N LEU A 46 11.95 8.64 -11.46
CA LEU A 46 11.77 7.23 -11.17
C LEU A 46 11.43 6.43 -12.44
N SER A 47 12.00 5.24 -12.53
CA SER A 47 11.61 4.22 -13.51
C SER A 47 11.07 3.02 -12.76
N VAL A 48 9.76 2.99 -12.52
CA VAL A 48 9.11 1.85 -11.84
C VAL A 48 9.17 0.64 -12.76
N LYS A 49 9.87 -0.41 -12.31
CA LYS A 49 10.07 -1.65 -13.09
C LYS A 49 9.52 -2.89 -12.41
N TYR A 50 9.33 -2.85 -11.09
CA TYR A 50 9.00 -4.04 -10.31
C TYR A 50 7.99 -3.73 -9.21
N LEU A 51 7.24 -4.76 -8.83
CA LEU A 51 6.52 -4.84 -7.57
C LEU A 51 7.30 -5.80 -6.67
N ILE A 52 7.36 -5.54 -5.36
CA ILE A 52 8.07 -6.40 -4.41
C ILE A 52 7.14 -6.79 -3.25
N CYS A 53 7.12 -8.07 -2.90
CA CYS A 53 6.31 -8.58 -1.80
C CYS A 53 7.18 -9.40 -0.85
N PHE A 54 7.39 -8.87 0.36
CA PHE A 54 8.00 -9.59 1.47
C PHE A 54 6.94 -10.45 2.15
N ARG A 55 7.11 -11.78 2.11
CA ARG A 55 6.12 -12.72 2.68
C ARG A 55 6.78 -13.78 3.56
N PRO A 56 6.13 -14.19 4.66
CA PRO A 56 6.65 -15.25 5.51
C PRO A 56 6.65 -16.60 4.78
N GLU A 57 7.66 -17.40 5.07
CA GLU A 57 7.74 -18.79 4.64
C GLU A 57 6.64 -19.63 5.30
N GLY A 58 5.98 -20.48 4.50
CA GLY A 58 5.05 -21.49 5.01
C GLY A 58 3.80 -20.95 5.72
N LYS A 59 3.54 -19.64 5.67
CA LYS A 59 2.38 -19.01 6.30
C LYS A 59 1.57 -18.21 5.27
N PRO A 60 0.24 -18.17 5.42
CA PRO A 60 -0.59 -17.28 4.63
C PRO A 60 -0.13 -15.83 4.79
N PHE A 61 -0.11 -15.08 3.68
CA PHE A 61 0.14 -13.66 3.74
C PHE A 61 -1.09 -12.95 4.28
N ARG A 62 -0.91 -12.12 5.32
CA ARG A 62 -2.03 -11.57 6.08
C ARG A 62 -2.69 -10.36 5.44
N SER A 63 -2.04 -9.70 4.48
CA SER A 63 -2.63 -8.55 3.80
C SER A 63 -3.70 -9.00 2.80
N HIS A 64 -3.30 -9.70 1.74
CA HIS A 64 -4.21 -10.24 0.72
C HIS A 64 -3.71 -11.59 0.20
N PRO A 65 -4.59 -12.43 -0.37
CA PRO A 65 -4.18 -13.66 -1.04
C PRO A 65 -3.12 -13.38 -2.11
N ILE A 66 -2.04 -14.20 -2.14
CA ILE A 66 -0.94 -14.04 -3.10
C ILE A 66 -1.45 -14.04 -4.55
N LEU A 67 -2.38 -14.94 -4.87
CA LEU A 67 -2.98 -15.05 -6.20
C LEU A 67 -3.63 -13.74 -6.68
N ILE A 68 -4.22 -12.96 -5.77
CA ILE A 68 -4.81 -11.65 -6.12
C ILE A 68 -3.70 -10.66 -6.45
N MET A 69 -2.63 -10.63 -5.66
CA MET A 69 -1.50 -9.73 -5.93
C MET A 69 -0.77 -10.08 -7.21
N GLU A 70 -0.65 -11.37 -7.55
CA GLU A 70 -0.11 -11.83 -8.84
C GLU A 70 -1.01 -11.39 -10.00
N ALA A 71 -2.34 -11.56 -9.87
CA ALA A 71 -3.30 -11.08 -10.87
C ALA A 71 -3.24 -9.55 -11.08
N GLN A 72 -3.08 -8.77 -10.01
CA GLN A 72 -2.85 -7.33 -10.09
C GLN A 72 -1.54 -6.99 -10.81
N ALA A 73 -0.45 -7.70 -10.49
CA ALA A 73 0.84 -7.49 -11.13
C ALA A 73 0.79 -7.77 -12.64
N ASP A 74 0.12 -8.85 -13.03
CA ASP A 74 -0.14 -9.19 -14.44
C ASP A 74 -0.99 -8.11 -15.13
N ALA A 75 -2.03 -7.62 -14.45
CA ALA A 75 -2.90 -6.56 -14.97
C ALA A 75 -2.17 -5.21 -15.15
N LEU A 76 -1.19 -4.90 -14.30
CA LEU A 76 -0.30 -3.75 -14.43
C LEU A 76 0.79 -3.98 -15.49
N GLY A 77 1.08 -5.23 -15.81
CA GLY A 77 2.21 -5.63 -16.65
C GLY A 77 3.55 -5.31 -15.98
N LEU A 78 3.64 -5.52 -14.66
CA LEU A 78 4.84 -5.35 -13.86
C LEU A 78 5.19 -6.67 -13.16
N PRO A 79 6.44 -7.15 -13.18
CA PRO A 79 6.81 -8.36 -12.46
C PRO A 79 6.67 -8.18 -10.95
N LEU A 80 6.03 -9.16 -10.29
CA LEU A 80 5.99 -9.27 -8.82
C LEU A 80 7.14 -10.15 -8.32
N LEU A 81 8.10 -9.53 -7.64
CA LEU A 81 9.23 -10.22 -7.04
C LEU A 81 8.89 -10.59 -5.59
N HIS A 82 8.96 -11.88 -5.27
CA HIS A 82 8.74 -12.38 -3.92
C HIS A 82 10.05 -12.49 -3.14
N ILE A 83 10.03 -11.95 -1.91
CA ILE A 83 11.12 -12.09 -0.95
C ILE A 83 10.56 -12.92 0.20
N ILE A 84 11.04 -14.15 0.31
CA ILE A 84 10.61 -15.06 1.37
C ILE A 84 11.39 -14.75 2.64
N ILE A 85 10.66 -14.43 3.71
CA ILE A 85 11.21 -14.30 5.05
C ILE A 85 11.13 -15.67 5.73
N PRO A 86 12.28 -16.31 6.03
CA PRO A 86 12.30 -17.63 6.66
C PRO A 86 11.48 -17.68 7.96
N SER A 87 10.87 -18.84 8.21
CA SER A 87 10.06 -19.03 9.42
C SER A 87 10.89 -18.94 10.73
N SER A 88 12.19 -19.20 10.62
CA SER A 88 13.17 -19.11 11.71
C SER A 88 13.71 -17.70 11.95
N THR A 89 13.29 -16.69 11.17
CA THR A 89 13.77 -15.31 11.32
C THR A 89 13.36 -14.73 12.67
N SER A 90 14.37 -14.41 13.50
CA SER A 90 14.20 -13.64 14.73
C SER A 90 14.38 -12.13 14.53
N ASP A 91 15.21 -11.73 13.56
CA ASP A 91 15.43 -10.33 13.19
C ASP A 91 14.82 -10.04 11.81
N TYR A 92 13.62 -9.45 11.84
CA TYR A 92 12.94 -9.04 10.62
C TYR A 92 13.65 -7.91 9.87
N MET A 93 14.35 -7.00 10.57
CA MET A 93 15.05 -5.91 9.91
C MET A 93 16.20 -6.46 9.07
N GLU A 94 17.00 -7.36 9.65
CA GLU A 94 18.09 -8.02 8.94
C GLU A 94 17.58 -8.78 7.71
N ALA A 95 16.48 -9.53 7.85
CA ALA A 95 15.91 -10.27 6.73
C ALA A 95 15.42 -9.35 5.60
N TYR A 96 14.78 -8.22 5.94
CA TYR A 96 14.38 -7.21 4.96
C TYR A 96 15.60 -6.58 4.27
N VAL A 97 16.61 -6.16 5.03
CA VAL A 97 17.84 -5.57 4.49
C VAL A 97 18.54 -6.53 3.54
N ASN A 98 18.62 -7.83 3.87
CA ASN A 98 19.21 -8.84 3.01
C ASN A 98 18.40 -9.05 1.72
N GLY A 99 17.06 -9.05 1.81
CA GLY A 99 16.18 -9.08 0.65
C GLY A 99 16.39 -7.88 -0.27
N LEU A 100 16.41 -6.67 0.28
CA LEU A 100 16.66 -5.42 -0.45
C LEU A 100 18.05 -5.39 -1.10
N LYS A 101 19.10 -5.87 -0.41
CA LYS A 101 20.45 -6.05 -0.99
C LYS A 101 20.39 -6.98 -2.21
N SER A 102 19.70 -8.11 -2.10
CA SER A 102 19.55 -9.05 -3.22
C SER A 102 18.85 -8.41 -4.42
N LEU A 103 17.76 -7.66 -4.16
CA LEU A 103 17.02 -6.93 -5.19
C LEU A 103 17.89 -5.89 -5.90
N LYS A 104 18.65 -5.09 -5.14
CA LYS A 104 19.57 -4.10 -5.70
C LYS A 104 20.62 -4.75 -6.60
N MET A 105 21.26 -5.82 -6.13
CA MET A 105 22.30 -6.52 -6.90
C MET A 105 21.77 -7.19 -8.17
N LYS A 106 20.59 -7.82 -8.10
CA LYS A 106 20.04 -8.61 -9.22
C LYS A 106 19.30 -7.77 -10.26
N HIS A 107 18.62 -6.72 -9.81
CA HIS A 107 17.68 -5.95 -10.64
C HIS A 107 18.04 -4.47 -10.79
N GLY A 108 19.12 -4.00 -10.15
CA GLY A 108 19.53 -2.60 -10.17
C GLY A 108 18.56 -1.66 -9.45
N ILE A 109 17.66 -2.19 -8.61
CA ILE A 109 16.66 -1.40 -7.89
C ILE A 109 17.39 -0.48 -6.91
N ASN A 110 17.23 0.83 -7.08
CA ASN A 110 17.86 1.86 -6.25
C ASN A 110 16.86 2.60 -5.37
N VAL A 111 15.57 2.49 -5.67
CA VAL A 111 14.49 3.15 -4.93
C VAL A 111 13.40 2.12 -4.58
N VAL A 112 13.01 2.08 -3.31
CA VAL A 112 11.81 1.36 -2.85
C VAL A 112 10.72 2.38 -2.59
N VAL A 113 9.62 2.27 -3.31
CA VAL A 113 8.41 3.07 -3.09
C VAL A 113 7.54 2.33 -2.09
N THR A 114 7.00 3.01 -1.08
CA THR A 114 5.97 2.41 -0.20
C THR A 114 4.76 3.32 -0.03
N GLY A 115 3.62 2.69 0.27
CA GLY A 115 2.36 3.36 0.59
C GLY A 115 2.23 3.76 2.06
N ASP A 116 3.27 3.60 2.88
CA ASP A 116 3.21 3.94 4.30
C ASP A 116 2.79 5.41 4.51
N MET A 117 1.74 5.65 5.31
CA MET A 117 1.29 7.00 5.66
C MET A 117 1.68 7.42 7.07
N ASP A 118 1.94 6.46 7.95
CA ASP A 118 2.25 6.70 9.36
C ASP A 118 3.30 5.73 9.95
N LEU A 119 3.70 6.02 11.17
CA LEU A 119 4.58 5.19 11.99
C LEU A 119 3.84 3.94 12.46
N VAL A 120 4.52 2.81 12.39
CA VAL A 120 4.03 1.55 12.93
C VAL A 120 4.37 1.45 14.42
N GLY A 121 3.37 1.22 15.25
CA GLY A 121 3.56 0.98 16.68
C GLY A 121 4.25 2.14 17.42
N THR A 122 5.39 1.86 18.05
CA THR A 122 6.17 2.84 18.83
C THR A 122 7.40 3.38 18.09
N MET A 123 7.50 3.10 16.80
CA MET A 123 8.63 3.53 15.98
C MET A 123 8.69 5.05 15.85
N GLN A 124 9.91 5.58 15.72
CA GLN A 124 10.17 7.01 15.56
C GLN A 124 10.48 7.43 14.12
N ARG A 125 10.73 6.45 13.24
CA ARG A 125 11.00 6.63 11.81
C ARG A 125 10.33 5.52 11.01
N ASN A 126 10.11 5.77 9.72
CA ASN A 126 9.56 4.79 8.80
C ASN A 126 10.42 3.50 8.78
N TRP A 127 9.78 2.33 8.80
CA TRP A 127 10.49 1.04 8.86
C TRP A 127 11.24 0.72 7.55
N ILE A 128 10.59 0.93 6.41
CA ILE A 128 11.17 0.66 5.09
C ILE A 128 12.33 1.61 4.80
N GLU A 129 12.21 2.89 5.15
CA GLU A 129 13.31 3.86 5.09
C GLU A 129 14.55 3.36 5.85
N ARG A 130 14.36 2.93 7.11
CA ARG A 130 15.45 2.38 7.93
C ARG A 130 16.07 1.11 7.35
N CYS A 131 15.29 0.29 6.65
CA CYS A 131 15.82 -0.88 5.95
C CYS A 131 16.65 -0.44 4.73
N CYS A 132 16.16 0.50 3.94
CA CYS A 132 16.83 0.99 2.73
C CYS A 132 18.17 1.67 3.05
N GLU A 133 18.25 2.46 4.13
CA GLU A 133 19.48 3.13 4.58
C GLU A 133 20.64 2.15 4.90
N GLN A 134 20.32 0.90 5.23
CA GLN A 134 21.32 -0.14 5.52
C GLN A 134 21.80 -0.90 4.27
N VAL A 135 21.25 -0.58 3.10
CA VAL A 135 21.59 -1.20 1.82
C VAL A 135 22.48 -0.24 1.05
N ILE A 136 23.78 -0.50 1.05
CA ILE A 136 24.81 0.32 0.40
C ILE A 136 25.47 -0.51 -0.70
N ASP A 137 25.68 0.07 -1.90
CA ASP A 137 26.50 -0.57 -2.94
C ASP A 137 28.01 -0.34 -2.76
N GLY A 138 28.80 -0.95 -3.64
CA GLY A 138 30.25 -0.83 -3.65
C GLY A 138 30.77 0.60 -3.87
N ASP A 139 29.94 1.49 -4.41
CA ASP A 139 30.26 2.90 -4.62
C ASP A 139 29.84 3.78 -3.43
N GLY A 140 29.32 3.17 -2.36
CA GLY A 140 28.89 3.87 -1.15
C GLY A 140 27.51 4.52 -1.25
N LYS A 141 26.73 4.24 -2.31
CA LYS A 141 25.38 4.80 -2.49
C LYS A 141 24.34 3.91 -1.81
N TYR A 142 23.53 4.52 -0.95
CA TYR A 142 22.43 3.84 -0.27
C TYR A 142 21.21 3.67 -1.20
N MET A 143 20.42 2.63 -0.95
CA MET A 143 19.09 2.47 -1.51
C MET A 143 18.16 3.51 -0.87
N LYS A 144 17.34 4.19 -1.68
CA LYS A 144 16.42 5.22 -1.20
C LYS A 144 15.05 4.62 -0.91
N ALA A 145 14.35 5.15 0.08
CA ALA A 145 12.91 4.98 0.21
C ALA A 145 12.20 6.22 -0.35
N TYR A 146 11.18 6.00 -1.18
CA TYR A 146 10.29 7.04 -1.67
C TYR A 146 8.93 6.86 -0.98
N LEU A 147 8.53 7.86 -0.19
CA LEU A 147 7.38 7.81 0.71
C LEU A 147 6.32 8.86 0.30
N PRO A 148 5.66 8.70 -0.87
CA PRO A 148 4.83 9.76 -1.45
C PRO A 148 3.53 10.04 -0.67
N LEU A 149 3.17 9.16 0.28
CA LEU A 149 1.99 9.30 1.14
C LEU A 149 2.34 9.61 2.60
N TRP A 150 3.64 9.78 2.91
CA TRP A 150 4.11 9.96 4.27
C TRP A 150 3.52 11.21 4.90
N LYS A 151 2.75 11.02 5.99
CA LYS A 151 2.05 12.10 6.71
C LYS A 151 1.11 12.93 5.82
N ALA A 152 0.71 12.40 4.67
CA ALA A 152 -0.33 13.01 3.85
C ALA A 152 -1.67 13.01 4.60
N GLU A 153 -2.51 14.00 4.28
CA GLU A 153 -3.86 14.07 4.81
C GLU A 153 -4.67 12.87 4.26
N ARG A 154 -5.45 12.22 5.13
CA ARG A 154 -6.11 10.95 4.82
C ARG A 154 -7.26 11.16 3.85
N SER A 155 -8.07 12.20 4.06
CA SER A 155 -9.16 12.54 3.14
C SER A 155 -8.63 12.88 1.75
N ASP A 156 -7.51 13.60 1.63
CA ASP A 156 -6.88 13.92 0.34
C ASP A 156 -6.42 12.66 -0.39
N CYS A 157 -5.88 11.68 0.34
CA CYS A 157 -5.49 10.40 -0.24
C CYS A 157 -6.70 9.60 -0.75
N LEU A 158 -7.79 9.55 0.03
CA LEU A 158 -9.01 8.86 -0.39
C LEU A 158 -9.70 9.58 -1.56
N HIS A 159 -9.74 10.90 -1.55
CA HIS A 159 -10.24 11.69 -2.67
C HIS A 159 -9.41 11.49 -3.93
N SER A 160 -8.08 11.49 -3.81
CA SER A 160 -7.19 11.18 -4.95
C SER A 160 -7.50 9.81 -5.55
N LEU A 161 -7.86 8.81 -4.74
CA LEU A 161 -8.22 7.49 -5.25
C LEU A 161 -9.52 7.52 -6.06
N LEU A 162 -10.51 8.32 -5.63
CA LEU A 162 -11.79 8.48 -6.33
C LEU A 162 -11.62 9.28 -7.63
N GLU A 163 -10.88 10.39 -7.58
CA GLU A 163 -10.59 11.25 -8.74
C GLU A 163 -9.83 10.51 -9.84
N GLU A 164 -8.95 9.58 -9.45
CA GLU A 164 -8.19 8.73 -10.35
C GLU A 164 -8.96 7.45 -10.76
N GLU A 165 -10.24 7.35 -10.42
CA GLU A 165 -11.14 6.27 -10.81
C GLU A 165 -10.62 4.86 -10.42
N PHE A 166 -9.93 4.74 -9.29
CA PHE A 166 -9.54 3.44 -8.77
C PHE A 166 -10.78 2.61 -8.37
N VAL A 167 -10.80 1.35 -8.79
CA VAL A 167 -11.82 0.39 -8.35
C VAL A 167 -11.28 -0.33 -7.12
N ILE A 168 -11.70 0.13 -5.94
CA ILE A 168 -11.24 -0.39 -4.65
C ILE A 168 -12.41 -1.02 -3.92
N ILE A 169 -12.20 -2.18 -3.30
CA ILE A 169 -13.18 -2.84 -2.43
C ILE A 169 -12.62 -3.04 -1.01
N PHE A 170 -13.49 -3.02 -0.01
CA PHE A 170 -13.12 -3.42 1.36
C PHE A 170 -12.97 -4.94 1.43
N SER A 171 -11.80 -5.39 1.89
CA SER A 171 -11.40 -6.80 1.89
C SER A 171 -11.26 -7.39 3.30
N CYS A 172 -11.17 -6.54 4.31
CA CYS A 172 -11.15 -6.92 5.72
C CYS A 172 -11.65 -5.70 6.50
N VAL A 173 -12.44 -5.91 7.54
CA VAL A 173 -12.91 -4.82 8.39
C VAL A 173 -12.92 -5.26 9.85
N LYS A 174 -12.85 -4.29 10.76
CA LYS A 174 -12.69 -4.54 12.18
C LYS A 174 -13.80 -3.87 12.99
N SER A 175 -14.35 -4.62 13.95
CA SER A 175 -15.20 -4.04 15.00
C SER A 175 -14.38 -3.12 15.92
N PRO A 176 -14.96 -2.08 16.54
CA PRO A 176 -16.39 -1.77 16.56
C PRO A 176 -16.87 -0.90 15.38
N PHE A 177 -15.97 -0.43 14.51
CA PHE A 177 -16.30 0.52 13.46
C PHE A 177 -17.16 -0.08 12.35
N PHE A 178 -16.89 -1.34 12.02
CA PHE A 178 -17.48 -2.01 10.87
C PHE A 178 -18.12 -3.33 11.26
N ASP A 179 -19.11 -3.72 10.48
CA ASP A 179 -19.68 -5.07 10.47
C ASP A 179 -19.41 -5.77 9.13
N GLY A 180 -19.85 -7.03 9.00
CA GLY A 180 -19.61 -7.84 7.81
C GLY A 180 -20.23 -7.28 6.52
N SER A 181 -21.19 -6.35 6.59
CA SER A 181 -21.81 -5.74 5.41
C SER A 181 -20.84 -4.86 4.62
N TRP A 182 -19.71 -4.46 5.23
CA TRP A 182 -18.70 -3.66 4.55
C TRP A 182 -17.85 -4.45 3.56
N ILE A 183 -17.68 -5.76 3.77
CA ILE A 183 -16.85 -6.59 2.89
C ILE A 183 -17.43 -6.61 1.47
N GLY A 184 -16.58 -6.36 0.48
CA GLY A 184 -16.96 -6.30 -0.93
C GLY A 184 -17.59 -4.97 -1.38
N ARG A 185 -17.95 -4.07 -0.45
CA ARG A 185 -18.39 -2.71 -0.84
C ARG A 185 -17.26 -2.00 -1.57
N ARG A 186 -17.63 -1.17 -2.55
CA ARG A 186 -16.68 -0.32 -3.26
C ARG A 186 -16.40 0.96 -2.48
N LEU A 187 -15.15 1.41 -2.47
CA LEU A 187 -14.82 2.78 -2.10
C LEU A 187 -15.36 3.72 -3.18
N ASN A 188 -16.25 4.62 -2.79
CA ASN A 188 -16.93 5.63 -3.61
C ASN A 188 -17.33 6.82 -2.73
N GLU A 189 -17.95 7.85 -3.30
CA GLU A 189 -18.38 9.05 -2.53
C GLU A 189 -19.30 8.72 -1.35
N GLU A 190 -20.24 7.78 -1.54
CA GLU A 190 -21.19 7.35 -0.51
C GLU A 190 -20.48 6.68 0.67
N THR A 191 -19.65 5.66 0.39
CA THR A 191 -18.89 4.95 1.41
C THR A 191 -17.82 5.82 2.07
N LEU A 192 -17.25 6.79 1.35
CA LEU A 192 -16.33 7.78 1.93
C LEU A 192 -17.05 8.69 2.92
N LEU A 193 -18.28 9.12 2.62
CA LEU A 193 -19.09 9.90 3.55
C LEU A 193 -19.47 9.10 4.81
N GLU A 194 -19.82 7.82 4.64
CA GLU A 194 -20.04 6.91 5.76
C GLU A 194 -18.78 6.72 6.62
N LEU A 195 -17.61 6.51 6.00
CA LEU A 195 -16.33 6.41 6.71
C LEU A 195 -16.03 7.67 7.54
N LYS A 196 -16.27 8.86 6.97
CA LYS A 196 -16.10 10.13 7.68
C LYS A 196 -17.05 10.22 8.88
N THR A 197 -18.30 9.83 8.70
CA THR A 197 -19.29 9.76 9.78
C THR A 197 -18.84 8.81 10.89
N LEU A 198 -18.32 7.62 10.54
CA LEU A 198 -17.78 6.66 11.50
C LEU A 198 -16.55 7.21 12.25
N ALA A 199 -15.68 7.96 11.57
CA ALA A 199 -14.50 8.56 12.18
C ALA A 199 -14.83 9.70 13.16
N GLU A 200 -15.91 10.43 12.90
CA GLU A 200 -16.43 11.49 13.77
C GLU A 200 -17.30 10.95 14.92
N THR A 201 -17.79 9.72 14.80
CA THR A 201 -18.63 9.10 15.83
C THR A 201 -17.82 8.82 17.10
N PRO A 202 -18.24 9.35 18.27
CA PRO A 202 -17.56 9.09 19.53
C PRO A 202 -17.55 7.60 19.87
N LEU A 203 -16.39 7.10 20.30
CA LEU A 203 -16.26 5.75 20.82
C LEU A 203 -17.07 5.58 22.11
N LYS A 204 -17.62 4.38 22.30
CA LYS A 204 -18.26 4.02 23.56
C LYS A 204 -17.20 3.91 24.66
N GLU A 205 -17.58 4.18 25.91
CA GLU A 205 -16.66 4.07 27.04
C GLU A 205 -16.03 2.68 27.18
N GLU A 206 -16.77 1.63 26.84
CA GLU A 206 -16.28 0.25 26.83
C GLU A 206 -15.14 0.04 25.82
N ASP A 207 -15.31 0.53 24.58
CA ASP A 207 -14.29 0.47 23.54
C ASP A 207 -13.03 1.24 23.95
N ILE A 208 -13.20 2.43 24.56
CA ILE A 208 -12.08 3.24 25.07
C ILE A 208 -11.32 2.49 26.18
N LYS A 209 -12.04 1.86 27.12
CA LYS A 209 -11.45 1.07 28.21
C LYS A 209 -10.68 -0.15 27.68
N GLU A 210 -11.11 -0.72 26.56
CA GLU A 210 -10.41 -1.80 25.86
C GLU A 210 -9.21 -1.31 25.02
N GLY A 211 -9.00 0.01 24.93
CA GLY A 211 -7.88 0.63 24.23
C GLY A 211 -8.13 0.87 22.74
N VAL A 212 -9.38 0.82 22.29
CA VAL A 212 -9.78 1.23 20.94
C VAL A 212 -9.49 2.72 20.78
N LYS A 213 -8.85 3.10 19.68
CA LYS A 213 -8.56 4.49 19.31
C LYS A 213 -9.53 4.93 18.22
N PRO A 214 -9.79 6.24 18.04
CA PRO A 214 -10.63 6.72 16.94
C PRO A 214 -10.17 6.15 15.59
N LEU A 215 -11.14 5.87 14.72
CA LEU A 215 -10.91 5.35 13.37
C LEU A 215 -9.95 6.27 12.62
N ASP A 216 -8.83 5.72 12.16
CA ASP A 216 -8.04 6.37 11.11
C ASP A 216 -8.77 6.20 9.77
N LEU A 217 -8.99 7.32 9.09
CA LEU A 217 -9.79 7.33 7.86
C LEU A 217 -9.16 6.47 6.75
N CYS A 218 -7.83 6.32 6.72
CA CYS A 218 -7.12 5.43 5.81
C CYS A 218 -6.90 4.01 6.38
N GLY A 219 -7.35 3.71 7.61
CA GLY A 219 -7.20 2.39 8.20
C GLY A 219 -5.76 2.07 8.65
N GLU A 220 -4.92 3.07 8.89
CA GLU A 220 -3.50 2.89 9.24
C GLU A 220 -3.26 2.15 10.57
N ARG A 221 -4.32 1.91 11.37
CA ARG A 221 -4.24 1.15 12.64
C ARG A 221 -4.86 -0.24 12.51
N GLY A 222 -5.13 -0.68 11.29
CA GLY A 222 -5.70 -1.99 10.97
C GLY A 222 -7.21 -2.06 11.17
N GLU A 223 -7.91 -0.93 11.07
CA GLU A 223 -9.36 -0.88 11.14
C GLU A 223 -10.02 -1.54 9.93
N TYR A 224 -9.38 -1.46 8.76
CA TYR A 224 -9.80 -2.16 7.56
C TYR A 224 -8.63 -2.37 6.59
N HIS A 225 -8.81 -3.32 5.67
CA HIS A 225 -7.99 -3.48 4.48
C HIS A 225 -8.84 -3.38 3.23
N THR A 226 -8.19 -3.04 2.12
CA THR A 226 -8.83 -2.90 0.81
C THR A 226 -8.05 -3.64 -0.25
N MET A 227 -8.74 -4.08 -1.31
CA MET A 227 -8.12 -4.60 -2.53
C MET A 227 -8.41 -3.65 -3.69
N CYS A 228 -7.38 -3.35 -4.48
CA CYS A 228 -7.53 -2.62 -5.73
C CYS A 228 -7.73 -3.59 -6.89
N LEU A 229 -8.77 -3.39 -7.68
CA LEU A 229 -9.15 -4.27 -8.79
C LEU A 229 -8.87 -3.66 -10.16
N ASN A 230 -8.83 -2.32 -10.23
CA ASN A 230 -8.55 -1.56 -11.43
C ASN A 230 -8.13 -0.12 -11.07
N GLY A 231 -7.52 0.60 -12.01
CA GLY A 231 -7.13 2.01 -11.87
C GLY A 231 -6.28 2.49 -13.06
N PRO A 232 -5.70 3.71 -13.01
CA PRO A 232 -5.09 4.37 -14.18
C PRO A 232 -3.95 3.60 -14.86
N LEU A 233 -3.24 2.74 -14.13
CA LEU A 233 -2.08 2.00 -14.63
C LEU A 233 -2.40 0.55 -15.00
N TYR A 234 -3.62 0.10 -14.75
CA TYR A 234 -4.07 -1.25 -15.06
C TYR A 234 -4.39 -1.35 -16.55
N ARG A 235 -3.72 -2.27 -17.24
CA ARG A 235 -3.96 -2.58 -18.67
C ARG A 235 -5.13 -3.55 -18.85
N LYS A 236 -5.45 -4.27 -17.78
CA LYS A 236 -6.53 -5.26 -17.67
C LYS A 236 -7.22 -5.04 -16.34
N SER A 237 -8.48 -5.44 -16.24
CA SER A 237 -9.21 -5.38 -14.99
C SER A 237 -9.13 -6.72 -14.27
N VAL A 238 -8.95 -6.68 -12.95
CA VAL A 238 -9.06 -7.86 -12.08
C VAL A 238 -10.52 -7.99 -11.65
N PHE A 239 -11.15 -9.09 -12.02
CA PHE A 239 -12.50 -9.44 -11.62
C PHE A 239 -12.44 -10.51 -10.54
N LEU A 240 -13.29 -10.30 -9.54
CA LEU A 240 -13.63 -11.32 -8.56
C LEU A 240 -15.00 -11.84 -8.99
N ASP A 241 -15.08 -13.11 -9.41
CA ASP A 241 -16.36 -13.77 -9.63
C ASP A 241 -16.94 -14.18 -8.27
N ASP A 242 -18.24 -13.97 -8.10
CA ASP A 242 -18.95 -14.22 -6.85
C ASP A 242 -18.92 -15.70 -6.43
N PHE A 243 -18.69 -15.95 -5.14
CA PHE A 243 -19.17 -17.16 -4.47
C PHE A 243 -19.69 -16.89 -3.04
N VAL A 244 -20.62 -17.77 -2.67
CA VAL A 244 -21.66 -17.76 -1.62
C VAL A 244 -21.21 -17.40 -0.20
N HIS A 245 -22.11 -16.66 0.49
CA HIS A 245 -22.28 -16.51 1.94
C HIS A 245 -21.57 -17.58 2.82
N ALA A 246 -20.32 -17.34 3.18
CA ALA A 246 -19.77 -17.91 4.40
C ALA A 246 -20.04 -16.90 5.53
N GLU A 247 -20.53 -17.36 6.68
CA GLU A 247 -20.58 -16.49 7.86
C GLU A 247 -19.16 -15.97 8.15
N PRO A 248 -18.99 -14.67 8.49
CA PRO A 248 -17.69 -14.14 8.83
C PRO A 248 -17.07 -14.95 9.98
N LEU A 249 -15.94 -15.64 9.72
CA LEU A 249 -15.10 -16.30 10.70
C LEU A 249 -14.59 -15.23 11.66
N VAL A 250 -15.18 -15.19 12.85
CA VAL A 250 -14.65 -14.44 13.96
C VAL A 250 -13.47 -15.22 14.53
N PHE A 251 -12.25 -14.83 14.17
CA PHE A 251 -11.06 -15.38 14.82
C PHE A 251 -10.98 -14.87 16.25
N LYS A 252 -11.32 -15.72 17.21
CA LYS A 252 -10.99 -15.55 18.63
C LYS A 252 -9.69 -16.33 18.90
N GLU A 253 -8.53 -15.78 18.55
CA GLU A 253 -7.27 -16.32 19.09
C GLU A 253 -7.17 -15.91 20.57
N GLU A 254 -7.28 -16.88 21.48
CA GLU A 254 -6.99 -16.67 22.89
C GLU A 254 -5.52 -16.26 23.07
N GLY A 255 -5.29 -15.11 23.70
CA GLY A 255 -3.94 -14.66 24.10
C GLY A 255 -3.33 -13.53 23.28
N THR A 256 -3.95 -13.12 22.17
CA THR A 256 -3.67 -11.80 21.58
C THR A 256 -4.74 -10.82 22.06
N LYS A 257 -4.38 -9.56 22.40
CA LYS A 257 -5.37 -8.49 22.70
C LYS A 257 -6.17 -8.07 21.45
N TRP A 258 -6.43 -8.98 20.52
CA TRP A 258 -7.11 -8.74 19.25
C TRP A 258 -8.41 -9.55 19.22
N LYS A 259 -9.42 -9.11 19.97
CA LYS A 259 -10.81 -9.53 19.73
C LYS A 259 -11.40 -8.66 18.60
N GLY A 260 -12.02 -9.28 17.59
CA GLY A 260 -12.88 -8.55 16.63
C GLY A 260 -12.37 -8.36 15.19
N ASN A 261 -11.36 -9.10 14.74
CA ASN A 261 -11.02 -9.08 13.31
C ASN A 261 -11.97 -10.03 12.56
N ILE A 262 -12.75 -9.49 11.62
CA ILE A 262 -13.34 -10.32 10.55
C ILE A 262 -12.24 -10.52 9.51
N HIS A 263 -11.32 -11.43 9.79
CA HIS A 263 -10.39 -11.93 8.78
C HIS A 263 -11.18 -12.77 7.80
N ASN A 264 -10.92 -12.60 6.49
CA ASN A 264 -11.64 -13.28 5.42
C ASN A 264 -11.96 -14.74 5.77
N ALA A 265 -13.23 -14.95 5.96
CA ALA A 265 -13.86 -16.18 6.39
C ALA A 265 -13.89 -17.19 5.26
N ASN A 266 -12.79 -17.89 4.97
CA ASN A 266 -12.74 -18.79 3.82
C ASN A 266 -13.36 -18.16 2.55
N ILE A 267 -13.18 -16.85 2.33
CA ILE A 267 -13.72 -16.21 1.14
C ILE A 267 -12.84 -16.65 -0.02
N PHE A 268 -13.32 -17.66 -0.73
CA PHE A 268 -12.72 -18.16 -1.96
C PHE A 268 -13.17 -17.23 -3.09
N TRP A 269 -12.31 -16.27 -3.43
CA TRP A 269 -12.50 -15.48 -4.64
C TRP A 269 -12.09 -16.31 -5.84
N THR A 270 -12.98 -16.42 -6.83
CA THR A 270 -12.58 -16.89 -8.16
C THR A 270 -12.06 -15.68 -8.92
N LEU A 271 -10.84 -15.80 -9.47
CA LEU A 271 -10.13 -14.69 -10.10
C LEU A 271 -10.22 -14.81 -11.62
N ALA A 272 -10.60 -13.72 -12.27
CA ALA A 272 -10.49 -13.57 -13.72
C ALA A 272 -9.81 -12.24 -14.04
N VAL A 273 -8.84 -12.25 -14.95
CA VAL A 273 -8.24 -11.02 -15.50
C VAL A 273 -8.79 -10.86 -16.91
N LYS A 274 -9.49 -9.75 -17.18
CA LYS A 274 -10.08 -9.48 -18.51
C LYS A 274 -9.50 -8.21 -19.10
N ASP A 275 -9.44 -8.16 -20.43
CA ASP A 275 -9.01 -6.95 -21.11
C ASP A 275 -10.07 -5.85 -20.91
N ASN A 276 -9.64 -4.59 -20.82
CA ASN A 276 -10.55 -3.47 -20.56
C ASN A 276 -11.55 -3.19 -21.70
N ASN A 277 -11.47 -3.94 -22.81
CA ASN A 277 -12.32 -3.79 -24.01
C ASN A 277 -13.35 -4.92 -24.18
N ASP A 278 -13.40 -5.89 -23.26
CA ASP A 278 -14.39 -6.98 -23.23
C ASP A 278 -15.60 -6.61 -22.36
#